data_AF-A0A7C8EDB0-F1
#
_entry.id   AF-A0A7C8EDB0-F1
#
_cell.length_a   1.000
_cell.length_b   1.000
_cell.length_c   1.000
_cell.angle_alpha   90.00
_cell.angle_beta   90.00
_cell.angle_gamma   90.00
#
_symmetry.space_group_name_H-M   'P 1'
#
loop_
_entity.id
_entity.type
_entity.pdbx_description
1 polymer ?
#
loop_
_entity_poly.entity_id
_entity_poly.type
_entity_poly.pdbx_seq_one_letter_code
_entity_poly.pdbx_strand_id
1 'polypeptide(L)'
;MAKNQRGRGRRWTDGEVALLKELYPECPLPEISKRLNRTVGAIENRAHQLGIKRKTYLDKLWTAEELQLLRELYPISNDIQYIAKRVGRSPSTIRAKAHSLGFVKRRRTYDL
;
A
#
# COMPACT_ATOMS: atom_id res chain seq x y z
N MET A 1 9.75 -3.12 -37.92
CA MET A 1 10.73 -2.43 -37.04
C MET A 1 9.98 -1.41 -36.20
N ALA A 2 9.74 -1.69 -34.92
CA ALA A 2 8.93 -0.82 -34.05
C ALA A 2 9.73 0.43 -33.65
N LYS A 3 9.23 1.61 -34.05
CA LYS A 3 9.92 2.89 -33.93
C LYS A 3 10.05 3.32 -32.47
N ASN A 4 11.30 3.44 -32.02
CA ASN A 4 11.71 4.08 -30.79
C ASN A 4 11.46 5.60 -30.91
N GLN A 5 10.40 6.13 -30.29
CA GLN A 5 10.14 7.56 -30.21
C GLN A 5 10.46 8.06 -28.79
N ARG A 6 11.59 8.76 -28.65
CA ARG A 6 11.96 9.54 -27.47
C ARG A 6 11.16 10.86 -27.39
N GLY A 7 9.83 10.77 -27.46
CA GLY A 7 8.90 11.90 -27.38
C GLY A 7 8.26 12.00 -25.99
N ARG A 8 8.03 13.23 -25.51
CA ARG A 8 7.39 13.55 -24.22
C ARG A 8 6.27 12.55 -23.91
N GLY A 9 6.47 11.73 -22.87
CA GLY A 9 5.62 10.58 -22.58
C GLY A 9 4.14 10.95 -22.49
N ARG A 10 3.28 10.10 -23.07
CA ARG A 10 1.81 10.21 -23.00
C ARG A 10 1.36 10.53 -21.57
N ARG A 11 0.71 11.68 -21.37
CA ARG A 11 0.20 12.12 -20.05
C ARG A 11 -0.72 11.06 -19.44
N TRP A 12 -0.60 10.87 -18.13
CA TRP A 12 -1.50 10.02 -17.35
C TRP A 12 -2.85 10.71 -17.21
N THR A 13 -3.93 10.02 -17.55
CA THR A 13 -5.29 10.49 -17.25
C THR A 13 -5.70 10.06 -15.84
N ASP A 14 -6.70 10.72 -15.26
CA ASP A 14 -7.21 10.35 -13.94
C ASP A 14 -7.78 8.93 -13.90
N GLY A 15 -8.43 8.49 -15.00
CA GLY A 15 -8.90 7.12 -15.14
C GLY A 15 -7.76 6.10 -15.15
N GLU A 16 -6.64 6.41 -15.79
CA GLU A 16 -5.46 5.53 -15.77
C GLU A 16 -4.79 5.49 -14.39
N VAL A 17 -4.78 6.62 -13.68
CA VAL A 17 -4.26 6.68 -12.31
C VAL A 17 -5.15 5.89 -11.36
N ALA A 18 -6.47 5.99 -11.50
CA ALA A 18 -7.43 5.22 -10.72
C ALA A 18 -7.25 3.71 -10.97
N LEU A 19 -7.20 3.30 -12.24
CA LEU A 19 -7.01 1.91 -12.60
C LEU A 19 -5.63 1.39 -12.16
N LEU A 20 -4.57 2.21 -12.22
CA LEU A 20 -3.26 1.85 -11.70
C LEU A 20 -3.30 1.61 -10.18
N LYS A 21 -3.99 2.47 -9.41
CA LYS A 21 -4.14 2.30 -7.95
C LYS A 21 -4.86 1.01 -7.59
N GLU A 22 -5.83 0.60 -8.39
CA GLU A 22 -6.59 -0.63 -8.17
C GLU A 22 -5.79 -1.88 -8.54
N LEU A 23 -5.15 -1.89 -9.72
CA LEU A 23 -4.53 -3.09 -10.26
C LEU A 23 -3.11 -3.32 -9.75
N TYR A 24 -2.33 -2.27 -9.53
CA TYR A 24 -0.91 -2.40 -9.19
C TYR A 24 -0.63 -3.23 -7.92
N PRO A 25 -1.45 -3.14 -6.85
CA PRO A 25 -1.25 -3.93 -5.65
C PRO A 25 -1.39 -5.44 -5.85
N GLU A 26 -2.23 -5.90 -6.77
CA GLU A 26 -2.64 -7.31 -6.91
C GLU A 26 -2.22 -7.95 -8.24
N CYS A 27 -2.33 -7.24 -9.35
CA CYS A 27 -2.20 -7.80 -10.70
C CYS A 27 -0.75 -7.84 -11.19
N PRO A 28 -0.33 -8.87 -11.95
CA PRO A 28 0.99 -8.90 -12.59
C PRO A 28 1.22 -7.72 -13.54
N LEU A 29 2.45 -7.20 -13.59
CA LEU A 29 2.82 -6.07 -14.45
C LEU A 29 2.48 -6.26 -15.95
N PRO A 30 2.64 -7.46 -16.55
CA PRO A 30 2.27 -7.66 -17.95
C PRO A 30 0.77 -7.48 -18.21
N GLU A 31 -0.08 -7.82 -17.24
CA GLU A 31 -1.52 -7.66 -17.35
C GLU A 31 -1.92 -6.18 -17.22
N ILE A 32 -1.34 -5.48 -16.25
CA ILE A 32 -1.52 -4.04 -16.08
C ILE A 32 -1.05 -3.29 -17.34
N SER A 33 0.06 -3.73 -17.94
CA SER A 33 0.60 -3.19 -19.19
C SER A 33 -0.41 -3.29 -20.33
N LYS A 34 -1.07 -4.44 -20.48
CA LYS A 34 -2.14 -4.64 -21.47
C LYS A 34 -3.36 -3.75 -21.19
N ARG A 35 -3.82 -3.69 -19.94
CA ARG A 35 -5.02 -2.92 -19.56
C ARG A 35 -4.82 -1.40 -19.68
N LEU A 36 -3.64 -0.88 -19.33
CA LEU A 36 -3.31 0.55 -19.42
C LEU A 36 -2.70 0.97 -20.76
N ASN A 37 -2.43 0.00 -21.65
CA ASN A 37 -1.70 0.20 -22.89
C ASN A 37 -0.42 1.05 -22.69
N ARG A 38 0.36 0.69 -21.65
CA ARG A 38 1.61 1.36 -21.27
C ARG A 38 2.71 0.34 -21.03
N THR A 39 3.96 0.74 -21.26
CA THR A 39 5.11 -0.10 -20.95
C THR A 39 5.21 -0.36 -19.45
N VAL A 40 5.76 -1.51 -19.08
CA VAL A 40 5.99 -1.88 -17.68
C VAL A 40 6.81 -0.81 -16.94
N GLY A 41 7.89 -0.32 -17.56
CA GLY A 41 8.70 0.74 -16.94
C GLY A 41 7.95 2.07 -16.73
N ALA A 42 6.99 2.43 -17.58
CA ALA A 42 6.15 3.61 -17.36
C ALA A 42 5.18 3.41 -16.18
N ILE A 43 4.64 2.20 -16.03
CA ILE A 43 3.75 1.79 -14.94
C ILE A 43 4.50 1.81 -13.60
N GLU A 44 5.68 1.20 -13.54
CA GLU A 44 6.51 1.17 -12.33
C GLU A 44 6.93 2.58 -11.89
N ASN A 45 7.43 3.40 -12.83
CA ASN A 45 7.79 4.79 -12.53
C ASN A 45 6.60 5.59 -11.99
N ARG A 46 5.41 5.42 -12.58
CA ARG A 46 4.22 6.12 -12.12
C ARG A 46 3.76 5.61 -10.75
N ALA A 47 3.75 4.30 -10.54
CA ALA A 47 3.38 3.72 -9.26
C ALA A 47 4.32 4.21 -8.15
N HIS A 48 5.63 4.29 -8.42
CA HIS A 48 6.61 4.85 -7.51
C HIS A 48 6.33 6.34 -7.19
N GLN A 49 6.06 7.17 -8.21
CA GLN A 49 5.69 8.59 -8.01
C GLN A 49 4.42 8.76 -7.18
N LEU A 50 3.48 7.82 -7.30
CA LEU A 50 2.21 7.82 -6.55
C LEU A 50 2.32 7.11 -5.18
N GLY A 51 3.50 6.56 -4.84
CA GLY A 51 3.70 5.80 -3.59
C GLY A 51 2.93 4.47 -3.52
N ILE A 52 2.47 3.94 -4.65
CA ILE A 52 1.69 2.69 -4.70
C ILE A 52 2.65 1.51 -4.63
N LYS A 53 2.42 0.62 -3.66
CA LYS A 53 3.24 -0.57 -3.45
C LYS A 53 2.47 -1.82 -3.86
N ARG A 54 3.19 -2.84 -4.34
CA ARG A 54 2.64 -4.18 -4.55
C ARG A 54 2.33 -4.81 -3.19
N LYS A 55 1.21 -5.52 -3.07
CA LYS A 55 0.96 -6.31 -1.85
C LYS A 55 1.96 -7.44 -1.78
N THR A 56 2.61 -7.55 -0.64
CA THR A 56 3.52 -8.66 -0.37
C THR A 56 2.72 -9.90 0.00
N TYR A 57 3.35 -11.09 -0.04
CA TYR A 57 2.74 -12.30 0.53
C TYR A 57 2.33 -12.09 1.99
N LEU A 58 3.17 -11.41 2.77
CA LEU A 58 2.87 -11.08 4.17
C LEU A 58 1.63 -10.20 4.31
N ASP A 59 1.36 -9.28 3.37
CA ASP A 59 0.14 -8.47 3.39
C ASP A 59 -1.13 -9.28 3.16
N LYS A 60 -1.05 -10.35 2.36
CA LYS A 60 -2.17 -11.26 2.07
C LYS A 60 -2.51 -12.17 3.25
N LEU A 61 -1.55 -12.40 4.15
CA LEU A 61 -1.75 -13.21 5.35
C LEU A 61 -2.52 -12.48 6.45
N TRP A 62 -2.73 -11.16 6.36
CA TRP A 62 -3.50 -10.43 7.36
C TRP A 62 -4.98 -10.70 7.17
N THR A 63 -5.64 -11.27 8.16
CA THR A 63 -7.08 -11.48 8.13
C THR A 63 -7.83 -10.17 8.42
N ALA A 64 -9.12 -10.13 8.08
CA ALA A 64 -9.96 -8.97 8.36
C ALA A 64 -10.02 -8.68 9.87
N GLU A 65 -10.08 -9.73 10.69
CA GLU A 65 -10.14 -9.67 12.14
C GLU A 65 -8.84 -9.11 12.73
N GLU A 66 -7.67 -9.56 12.24
CA GLU A 66 -6.37 -9.04 12.67
C GLU A 66 -6.21 -7.55 12.33
N LEU A 67 -6.68 -7.13 11.14
CA LEU A 67 -6.66 -5.74 10.71
C LEU A 67 -7.61 -4.87 11.54
N GLN A 68 -8.78 -5.40 11.88
CA GLN A 68 -9.76 -4.72 12.72
C GLN A 68 -9.19 -4.51 14.13
N LEU A 69 -8.66 -5.56 14.76
CA LEU A 69 -8.01 -5.47 16.07
C LEU A 69 -6.85 -4.48 16.06
N LEU A 70 -6.03 -4.50 15.00
CA LEU A 70 -4.94 -3.53 14.85
C LEU A 70 -5.47 -2.09 14.76
N ARG A 71 -6.54 -1.85 13.99
CA ARG A 71 -7.15 -0.53 13.81
C ARG A 71 -7.75 0.01 15.12
N GLU A 72 -8.33 -0.85 15.94
CA GLU A 72 -8.92 -0.48 17.22
C GLU A 72 -7.86 -0.24 18.30
N LEU A 73 -6.87 -1.12 18.40
CA LEU A 73 -5.91 -1.10 19.50
C LEU A 73 -4.74 -0.13 19.27
N TYR A 74 -4.27 0.04 18.03
CA TYR A 74 -3.08 0.84 17.74
C TYR A 74 -3.20 2.33 18.10
N PRO A 75 -4.33 3.02 17.86
CA PRO A 75 -4.47 4.43 18.21
C PRO A 75 -4.57 4.69 19.72
N ILE A 76 -5.03 3.69 20.48
CA ILE A 76 -5.38 3.82 21.91
C ILE A 76 -4.26 3.29 22.81
N SER A 77 -3.66 2.16 22.46
CA SER A 77 -2.61 1.52 23.26
C SER A 77 -1.24 2.03 22.87
N ASN A 78 -0.48 2.47 23.87
CA ASN A 78 0.94 2.77 23.69
C ASN A 78 1.82 1.52 23.77
N ASP A 79 1.32 0.44 24.38
CA ASP A 79 2.04 -0.81 24.55
C ASP A 79 1.91 -1.68 23.29
N ILE A 80 3.01 -1.77 22.55
CA ILE A 80 3.12 -2.57 21.34
C ILE A 80 3.09 -4.09 21.64
N GLN A 81 3.55 -4.51 22.82
CA GLN A 81 3.56 -5.92 23.22
C GLN A 81 2.14 -6.41 23.49
N TYR A 82 1.33 -5.58 24.16
CA TYR A 82 -0.09 -5.85 24.33
C TYR A 82 -0.81 -6.00 22.99
N ILE A 83 -0.60 -5.07 22.05
CA ILE A 83 -1.21 -5.14 20.71
C ILE A 83 -0.74 -6.41 19.98
N ALA A 84 0.56 -6.71 20.01
CA ALA A 84 1.15 -7.91 19.42
C ALA A 84 0.50 -9.20 19.94
N LYS A 85 0.33 -9.31 21.27
CA LYS A 85 -0.31 -10.46 21.91
C LYS A 85 -1.79 -10.61 21.51
N ARG A 86 -2.51 -9.49 21.39
CA ARG A 86 -3.94 -9.49 21.01
C ARG A 86 -4.16 -9.84 19.54
N VAL A 87 -3.29 -9.37 18.65
CA VAL A 87 -3.36 -9.63 17.20
C VAL A 87 -2.71 -10.99 16.86
N GLY A 88 -1.88 -11.56 17.74
CA GLY A 88 -1.18 -12.82 17.49
C GLY A 88 0.01 -12.69 16.54
N ARG A 89 0.59 -11.49 16.43
CA ARG A 89 1.72 -11.18 15.51
C ARG A 89 2.86 -10.54 16.28
N SER A 90 4.07 -10.59 15.72
CA SER A 90 5.22 -9.97 16.37
C SER A 90 5.11 -8.43 16.42
N PRO A 91 5.67 -7.78 17.46
CA PRO A 91 5.65 -6.32 17.59
C PRO A 91 6.25 -5.56 16.39
N SER A 92 7.27 -6.15 15.74
CA SER A 92 7.87 -5.60 14.52
C SER A 92 6.89 -5.60 13.35
N THR A 93 6.14 -6.69 13.16
CA THR A 93 5.11 -6.80 12.11
C THR A 93 3.96 -5.82 12.36
N ILE A 94 3.56 -5.64 13.62
CA ILE A 94 2.52 -4.67 14.01
C ILE A 94 2.94 -3.25 13.64
N ARG A 95 4.16 -2.83 13.97
CA ARG A 95 4.69 -1.50 13.58
C ARG A 95 4.74 -1.32 12.06
N ALA A 96 5.27 -2.31 11.35
CA ALA A 96 5.38 -2.25 9.89
C ALA A 96 3.99 -2.15 9.24
N LYS A 97 3.02 -2.93 9.72
CA LYS A 97 1.65 -2.92 9.19
C LYS A 97 0.89 -1.64 9.55
N ALA A 98 1.01 -1.16 10.78
CA ALA A 98 0.40 0.11 11.17
C ALA A 98 0.96 1.28 10.35
N HIS A 99 2.27 1.29 10.10
CA HIS A 99 2.90 2.28 9.23
C HIS A 99 2.42 2.17 7.77
N SER A 100 2.30 0.95 7.21
CA SER A 100 1.80 0.77 5.85
C SER A 100 0.33 1.13 5.67
N LEU A 101 -0.47 1.04 6.74
CA LEU A 101 -1.87 1.46 6.80
C LEU A 101 -2.04 2.94 7.19
N GLY A 102 -0.96 3.65 7.50
CA GLY A 102 -1.00 5.06 7.91
C GLY A 102 -1.66 5.29 9.28
N PHE A 103 -1.65 4.29 10.17
CA PHE A 103 -2.21 4.44 11.51
C PHE A 103 -1.31 5.33 12.36
N VAL A 104 -1.92 6.33 13.00
CA VAL A 104 -1.27 7.23 13.94
C VAL A 104 -1.78 6.96 15.35
N LYS A 105 -0.89 7.09 16.33
CA LYS A 105 -1.30 7.05 17.75
C LYS A 105 -2.07 8.32 18.08
N ARG A 106 -3.13 8.21 18.88
CA ARG A 106 -3.79 9.40 19.43
C ARG A 106 -2.77 10.16 20.29
N ARG A 107 -2.59 11.46 20.01
CA ARG A 107 -1.83 12.32 20.92
C ARG A 107 -2.56 12.30 22.26
N ARG A 108 -1.82 12.05 23.35
CA ARG A 108 -2.32 12.36 24.70
C ARG A 108 -2.53 13.87 24.74
N THR A 109 -3.77 14.32 24.70
CA THR A 109 -4.10 15.63 25.25
C THR A 109 -4.00 15.46 26.76
N TYR A 110 -2.99 16.09 27.36
CA TYR A 110 -3.04 16.37 28.79
C TYR A 110 -3.98 17.56 28.90
N ASP A 111 -5.24 17.32 29.24
CA ASP A 111 -6.08 18.39 29.75
C ASP A 111 -5.51 18.73 31.14
N LEU A 112 -4.88 19.92 31.23
CA LEU A 112 -4.37 20.52 32.46
C LEU A 112 -5.50 21.12 33.28
#